data_AF-N1U9J6-F1
#
_entry.id   AF-N1U9J6-F1
#
_cell.length_a   1.000
_cell.length_b   1.000
_cell.length_c   1.000
_cell.angle_alpha   90.00
_cell.angle_beta   90.00
_cell.angle_gamma   90.00
#
_symmetry.space_group_name_H-M   'P 1'
#
loop_
_entity.id
_entity.type
_entity.pdbx_description
1 polymer ?
#
loop_
_entity_poly.entity_id
_entity_poly.type
_entity_poly.pdbx_seq_one_letter_code
_entity_poly.pdbx_strand_id
1 'polypeptide(L)'
;MREDSPEPEEKSLFTPVKSRTRKKTGRKPFPEYLPRIEILHDISESEKTCACGHTLSRIGEEKSEKLDIIPAKVQVEVHIRPKYACKHCEGTSDETVPVVRIAPVPAQIAEKSMLSSGFLAYTLTQKFADALPFYRQVGILQRSGVDISRSTLSNTVIQVFEKISPMIENVRKELFKSKYLQIDETVLQVLNEEEKPNTSKSYMWVIREFIREKPVVLYHYEPVERQ
;
A
#
# COMPACT_ATOMS: atom_id res chain seq x y z
N MET A 1 77.89 37.53 33.50
CA MET A 1 77.17 36.83 32.41
C MET A 1 77.12 35.36 32.77
N ARG A 2 76.02 34.93 33.36
CA ARG A 2 75.68 33.51 33.56
C ARG A 2 74.40 33.32 32.75
N GLU A 3 74.52 32.54 31.69
CA GLU A 3 73.42 32.23 30.78
C GLU A 3 72.60 31.11 31.43
N ASP A 4 71.43 31.46 31.98
CA ASP A 4 70.45 30.48 32.42
C ASP A 4 69.74 29.91 31.19
N SER A 5 69.99 28.62 30.93
CA SER A 5 69.28 27.83 29.93
C SER A 5 67.90 27.46 30.46
N PRO A 6 66.80 27.60 29.70
CA PRO A 6 65.49 27.16 30.16
C PRO A 6 65.31 25.64 29.99
N GLU A 7 64.84 24.99 31.06
CA GLU A 7 64.44 23.58 31.10
C GLU A 7 63.27 23.29 30.14
N PRO A 8 63.18 22.08 29.54
CA PRO A 8 62.16 21.77 28.55
C PRO A 8 60.81 21.41 29.21
N GLU A 9 59.73 21.99 28.69
CA GLU A 9 58.35 21.73 29.09
C GLU A 9 57.92 20.28 28.75
N GLU A 10 57.51 19.51 29.77
CA GLU A 10 56.89 18.19 29.62
C GLU A 10 55.52 18.30 28.92
N LYS A 11 55.42 17.74 27.72
CA LYS A 11 54.15 17.60 26.99
C LYS A 11 53.32 16.46 27.60
N SER A 12 52.15 16.81 28.13
CA SER A 12 51.19 15.84 28.68
C SER A 12 50.64 14.89 27.60
N LEU A 13 50.82 13.59 27.82
CA LEU A 13 50.37 12.49 26.95
C LEU A 13 48.95 12.03 27.32
N PHE A 14 47.97 12.94 27.34
CA PHE A 14 46.56 12.55 27.51
C PHE A 14 45.81 12.68 26.18
N THR A 15 45.70 11.56 25.48
CA THR A 15 44.81 11.41 24.33
C THR A 15 43.37 11.16 24.83
N PRO A 16 42.39 12.03 24.55
CA PRO A 16 41.01 11.80 24.98
C PRO A 16 40.43 10.63 24.17
N VAL A 17 40.19 9.49 24.84
CA VAL A 17 39.49 8.35 24.24
C VAL A 17 38.03 8.73 24.05
N LYS A 18 37.58 8.83 22.79
CA LYS A 18 36.16 9.03 22.45
C LYS A 18 35.31 7.96 23.13
N SER A 19 34.38 8.36 23.99
CA SER A 19 33.40 7.46 24.60
C SER A 19 32.57 6.81 23.49
N ARG A 20 32.73 5.50 23.32
CA ARG A 20 31.97 4.74 22.33
C ARG A 20 30.56 4.48 22.89
N THR A 21 29.56 5.19 22.38
CA THR A 21 28.16 4.95 22.72
C THR A 21 27.78 3.54 22.28
N ARG A 22 27.50 2.66 23.25
CA ARG A 22 26.94 1.32 22.94
C ARG A 22 25.62 1.52 22.19
N LYS A 23 25.48 0.92 21.00
CA LYS A 23 24.18 0.81 20.33
C LYS A 23 23.23 0.11 21.29
N LYS A 24 22.15 0.78 21.69
CA LYS A 24 21.10 0.18 22.52
C LYS A 24 20.53 -1.02 21.76
N THR A 25 20.80 -2.22 22.25
CA THR A 25 20.20 -3.49 21.81
C THR A 25 18.79 -3.57 22.38
N GLY A 26 17.85 -2.85 21.77
CA GLY A 26 16.42 -2.89 22.09
C GLY A 26 15.59 -3.09 20.81
N ARG A 27 14.32 -3.49 20.97
CA ARG A 27 13.38 -3.52 19.85
C ARG A 27 13.27 -2.12 19.25
N LYS A 28 13.28 -2.03 17.91
CA LYS A 28 13.04 -0.76 17.22
C LYS A 28 11.63 -0.28 17.56
N PRO A 29 11.44 1.04 17.80
CA PRO A 29 10.11 1.59 18.06
C PRO A 29 9.20 1.37 16.85
N PHE A 30 7.89 1.24 17.09
CA PHE A 30 6.92 1.21 16.01
C PHE A 30 6.81 2.59 15.34
N PRO A 31 6.46 2.64 14.04
CA PRO A 31 6.34 3.92 13.34
C PRO A 31 5.34 4.88 14.00
N GLU A 32 5.68 6.17 14.04
CA GLU A 32 4.87 7.19 14.72
C GLU A 32 3.51 7.43 14.05
N TYR A 33 3.43 7.23 12.73
CA TYR A 33 2.19 7.45 11.96
C TYR A 33 1.11 6.39 12.19
N LEU A 34 1.40 5.27 12.86
CA LEU A 34 0.39 4.27 13.18
C LEU A 34 -0.50 4.78 14.34
N PRO A 35 -1.83 4.61 14.25
CA PRO A 35 -2.72 5.03 15.32
C PRO A 35 -2.44 4.21 16.60
N ARG A 36 -2.39 4.91 17.74
CA ARG A 36 -2.22 4.29 19.07
C ARG A 36 -3.56 4.31 19.80
N ILE A 37 -3.99 3.14 20.27
CA ILE A 37 -5.17 2.99 21.12
C ILE A 37 -4.66 2.72 22.53
N GLU A 38 -4.92 3.64 23.46
CA GLU A 38 -4.52 3.47 24.86
C GLU A 38 -5.53 2.57 25.58
N ILE A 39 -5.04 1.44 26.10
CA ILE A 39 -5.84 0.52 26.93
C ILE A 39 -5.29 0.63 28.35
N LEU A 40 -6.04 1.29 29.23
CA LEU A 40 -5.67 1.43 30.64
C LEU A 40 -6.03 0.15 31.38
N HIS A 41 -5.00 -0.52 31.91
CA HIS A 41 -5.16 -1.58 32.90
C HIS A 41 -4.89 -0.97 34.28
N ASP A 42 -5.96 -0.77 35.06
CA ASP A 42 -5.88 -0.20 36.41
C ASP A 42 -6.24 -1.27 37.46
N ILE A 43 -5.77 -1.07 38.68
CA ILE A 43 -6.15 -1.90 39.83
C ILE A 43 -7.60 -1.62 40.24
N SER A 44 -8.22 -2.59 40.92
CA SER A 44 -9.60 -2.42 41.38
C SER A 44 -9.72 -1.30 42.43
N GLU A 45 -10.90 -0.68 42.55
CA GLU A 45 -11.14 0.37 43.56
C GLU A 45 -10.84 -0.10 45.00
N SER A 46 -11.08 -1.38 45.30
CA SER A 46 -10.72 -1.99 46.59
C SER A 46 -9.21 -2.00 46.85
N GLU A 47 -8.40 -2.21 45.82
CA GLU A 47 -6.93 -2.26 45.92
C GLU A 47 -6.29 -0.86 45.91
N LYS A 48 -7.07 0.17 45.55
CA LYS A 48 -6.65 1.58 45.67
C LYS A 48 -6.68 2.08 47.12
N THR A 49 -7.10 1.26 48.07
CA THR A 49 -7.00 1.58 49.50
C THR A 49 -5.81 0.85 50.11
N CYS A 50 -4.86 1.63 50.65
CA CYS A 50 -3.71 1.09 51.36
C CYS A 50 -4.16 0.40 52.66
N ALA A 51 -3.38 -0.56 53.15
CA ALA A 51 -3.63 -1.23 54.42
C ALA A 51 -3.73 -0.26 55.63
N CYS A 52 -3.17 0.95 55.53
CA CYS A 52 -3.30 2.01 56.54
C CYS A 52 -4.60 2.83 56.44
N GLY A 53 -5.49 2.54 55.48
CA GLY A 53 -6.78 3.23 55.29
C GLY A 53 -6.74 4.46 54.38
N HIS A 54 -5.57 4.83 53.86
CA HIS A 54 -5.43 5.95 52.91
C HIS A 54 -5.50 5.48 51.45
N THR A 55 -6.01 6.35 50.56
CA THR A 55 -6.10 6.09 49.11
C THR A 55 -4.72 6.20 48.44
N LEU A 56 -4.39 5.24 47.58
CA LEU A 56 -3.17 5.22 46.79
C LEU A 56 -3.22 6.29 45.69
N SER A 57 -2.13 7.03 45.52
CA SER A 57 -1.96 7.99 44.43
C SER A 57 -1.18 7.35 43.26
N ARG A 58 -1.51 7.71 42.02
CA ARG A 58 -0.75 7.25 40.84
C ARG A 58 0.61 7.95 40.77
N ILE A 59 1.70 7.18 40.83
CA ILE A 59 3.09 7.69 40.88
C ILE A 59 3.80 7.59 39.52
N GLY A 60 3.38 6.67 38.66
CA GLY A 60 3.96 6.45 37.35
C GLY A 60 3.16 5.45 36.54
N GLU A 61 3.64 5.15 35.34
CA GLU A 61 3.04 4.15 34.47
C GLU A 61 4.12 3.40 33.70
N GLU A 62 3.90 2.10 33.49
CA GLU A 62 4.71 1.29 32.60
C GLU A 62 3.98 1.13 31.27
N LYS A 63 4.62 1.53 30.17
CA LYS A 63 4.04 1.44 28.81
C LYS A 63 4.63 0.26 28.06
N SER A 64 3.76 -0.60 27.54
CA SER A 64 4.13 -1.62 26.55
C SER A 64 3.33 -1.40 25.27
N GLU A 65 4.01 -1.25 24.13
CA GLU A 65 3.35 -1.17 22.82
C GLU A 65 3.18 -2.58 22.24
N LYS A 66 2.00 -2.86 21.67
CA LYS A 66 1.70 -4.08 20.93
C LYS A 66 1.07 -3.70 19.59
N LEU A 67 1.44 -4.40 18.52
CA LEU A 67 0.76 -4.26 17.23
C LEU A 67 -0.54 -5.06 17.26
N ASP A 68 -1.64 -4.37 16.98
CA ASP A 68 -2.93 -4.98 16.71
C ASP A 68 -3.29 -4.79 15.23
N ILE A 69 -4.08 -5.71 14.68
CA ILE A 69 -4.52 -5.68 13.28
C ILE A 69 -6.04 -5.77 13.25
N ILE A 70 -6.68 -4.72 12.74
CA ILE A 70 -8.10 -4.77 12.36
C ILE A 70 -8.16 -5.30 10.91
N PRO A 71 -8.81 -6.43 10.65
CA PRO A 71 -8.94 -6.99 9.29
C PRO A 71 -9.64 -6.02 8.33
N ALA A 72 -9.55 -6.32 7.03
CA ALA A 72 -10.17 -5.51 5.99
C ALA A 72 -11.69 -5.34 6.23
N LYS A 73 -12.14 -4.08 6.36
CA LYS A 73 -13.55 -3.71 6.44
C LYS A 73 -14.09 -3.49 5.03
N VAL A 74 -15.05 -4.31 4.61
CA VAL A 74 -15.76 -4.14 3.33
C VAL A 74 -17.03 -3.32 3.57
N GLN A 75 -17.32 -2.40 2.66
CA GLN A 75 -18.50 -1.53 2.71
C GLN A 75 -19.14 -1.40 1.32
N VAL A 76 -20.42 -1.04 1.29
CA VAL A 76 -21.18 -0.83 0.05
C VAL A 76 -21.37 0.67 -0.16
N GLU A 77 -20.90 1.16 -1.30
CA GLU A 77 -21.13 2.55 -1.73
C GLU A 77 -22.48 2.65 -2.44
N VAL A 78 -23.42 3.42 -1.88
CA VAL A 78 -24.76 3.62 -2.45
C VAL A 78 -24.84 4.97 -3.15
N HIS A 79 -24.81 4.95 -4.48
CA HIS A 79 -24.94 6.17 -5.30
C HIS A 79 -26.42 6.48 -5.58
N ILE A 80 -26.95 7.51 -4.91
CA ILE A 80 -28.33 7.97 -5.09
C ILE A 80 -28.36 9.11 -6.11
N ARG A 81 -29.14 8.95 -7.20
CA ARG A 81 -29.35 9.98 -8.23
C ARG A 81 -30.84 10.36 -8.26
N PRO A 82 -31.26 11.40 -7.52
CA PRO A 82 -32.65 11.81 -7.50
C PRO A 82 -33.13 12.24 -8.89
N LYS A 83 -34.38 11.88 -9.20
CA LYS A 83 -35.06 12.27 -10.43
C LYS A 83 -35.99 13.44 -10.13
N TYR A 84 -35.96 14.46 -10.96
CA TYR A 84 -36.78 15.65 -10.81
C TYR A 84 -37.67 15.82 -12.05
N ALA A 85 -38.94 16.15 -11.82
CA ALA A 85 -39.89 16.48 -12.87
C ALA A 85 -40.74 17.67 -12.39
N CYS A 86 -41.09 18.57 -13.31
CA CYS A 86 -41.98 19.68 -12.98
C CYS A 86 -43.43 19.18 -12.95
N LYS A 87 -44.11 19.31 -11.81
CA LYS A 87 -45.53 18.90 -11.69
C LYS A 87 -46.53 19.87 -12.33
N HIS A 88 -46.10 21.10 -12.63
CA HIS A 88 -46.99 22.15 -13.13
C HIS A 88 -47.13 22.11 -14.66
N CYS A 89 -46.02 21.96 -15.37
CA CYS A 89 -46.00 21.91 -16.84
C CYS A 89 -45.72 20.52 -17.40
N GLU A 90 -45.51 19.51 -16.54
CA GLU A 90 -45.15 18.12 -16.91
C GLU A 90 -43.94 18.01 -17.85
N GLY A 91 -43.11 19.05 -17.94
CA GLY A 91 -41.95 19.10 -18.83
C GLY A 91 -42.26 19.51 -20.27
N THR A 92 -43.49 19.91 -20.60
CA THR A 92 -43.93 20.23 -21.97
C THR A 92 -43.56 21.66 -22.41
N SER A 93 -43.05 22.50 -21.50
CA SER A 93 -42.75 23.91 -21.80
C SER A 93 -41.49 24.13 -22.64
N ASP A 94 -40.60 23.14 -22.70
CA ASP A 94 -39.32 23.25 -23.39
C ASP A 94 -38.92 21.89 -23.99
N GLU A 95 -39.09 21.74 -25.31
CA GLU A 95 -38.77 20.50 -26.05
C GLU A 95 -37.27 20.18 -26.08
N THR A 96 -36.40 21.14 -25.70
CA THR A 96 -34.94 20.94 -25.72
C THR A 96 -34.42 20.21 -24.48
N VAL A 97 -35.23 20.11 -23.42
CA VAL A 97 -34.82 19.52 -22.14
C VAL A 97 -35.67 18.29 -21.83
N PRO A 98 -35.09 17.16 -21.38
CA PRO A 98 -35.88 15.99 -21.02
C PRO A 98 -36.86 16.29 -19.88
N VAL A 99 -38.07 15.71 -20.00
CA VAL A 99 -39.16 15.81 -19.02
C VAL A 99 -38.72 15.46 -17.60
N VAL A 100 -37.86 14.44 -17.47
CA VAL A 100 -37.26 14.04 -16.20
C VAL A 100 -35.78 14.40 -16.20
N ARG A 101 -35.38 15.23 -15.25
CA ARG A 101 -33.99 15.63 -15.03
C ARG A 101 -33.33 14.73 -13.99
N ILE A 102 -32.16 14.20 -14.34
CA ILE A 102 -31.35 13.36 -13.46
C ILE A 102 -29.87 13.65 -13.75
N ALA A 103 -29.04 13.72 -12.71
CA ALA A 103 -27.58 13.83 -12.88
C ALA A 103 -27.05 12.63 -13.69
N PRO A 104 -25.99 12.74 -14.50
CA PRO A 104 -25.41 11.59 -15.22
C PRO A 104 -24.84 10.52 -14.27
N VAL A 105 -24.57 9.33 -14.79
CA VAL A 105 -23.88 8.28 -14.02
C VAL A 105 -22.45 8.77 -13.72
N PRO A 106 -21.95 8.67 -12.48
CA PRO A 106 -20.56 8.97 -12.17
C PRO A 106 -19.61 8.13 -13.05
N ALA A 107 -18.53 8.74 -13.53
CA ALA A 107 -17.53 8.01 -14.30
C ALA A 107 -16.90 6.91 -13.44
N GLN A 108 -16.79 5.71 -14.00
CA GLN A 108 -16.17 4.55 -13.37
C GLN A 108 -15.18 3.93 -14.35
N ILE A 109 -14.06 3.43 -13.82
CA ILE A 109 -12.99 2.83 -14.63
C ILE A 109 -13.45 1.51 -15.29
N ALA A 110 -14.12 0.66 -14.53
CA ALA A 110 -14.75 -0.56 -15.03
C ALA A 110 -16.25 -0.29 -15.22
N GLU A 111 -16.67 -0.17 -16.47
CA GLU A 111 -18.05 0.18 -16.81
C GLU A 111 -19.02 -0.91 -16.33
N LYS A 112 -20.12 -0.50 -15.70
CA LYS A 112 -21.16 -1.40 -15.17
C LYS A 112 -20.66 -2.39 -14.09
N SER A 113 -19.47 -2.18 -13.54
CA SER A 113 -18.97 -3.00 -12.43
C SER A 113 -19.67 -2.64 -11.12
N MET A 114 -19.90 -3.65 -10.28
CA MET A 114 -20.33 -3.45 -8.89
C MET A 114 -19.17 -3.13 -7.95
N LEU A 115 -17.92 -3.17 -8.43
CA LEU A 115 -16.72 -2.95 -7.64
C LEU A 115 -16.29 -1.50 -7.77
N SER A 116 -16.16 -0.81 -6.64
CA SER A 116 -15.69 0.58 -6.63
C SER A 116 -14.20 0.67 -6.97
N SER A 117 -13.73 1.86 -7.37
CA SER A 117 -12.33 2.10 -7.72
C SER A 117 -11.37 1.74 -6.57
N GLY A 118 -11.77 1.96 -5.32
CA GLY A 118 -10.98 1.58 -4.14
C GLY A 118 -10.85 0.07 -3.99
N PHE A 119 -11.95 -0.66 -4.21
CA PHE A 119 -11.94 -2.12 -4.19
C PHE A 119 -11.05 -2.70 -5.31
N LEU A 120 -11.10 -2.11 -6.50
CA LEU A 120 -10.26 -2.51 -7.63
C LEU A 120 -8.78 -2.23 -7.36
N ALA A 121 -8.44 -1.06 -6.80
CA ALA A 121 -7.07 -0.74 -6.40
C ALA A 121 -6.52 -1.73 -5.37
N TYR A 122 -7.33 -2.10 -4.36
CA TYR A 122 -6.98 -3.15 -3.39
C TYR A 122 -6.74 -4.51 -4.06
N THR A 123 -7.66 -4.94 -4.93
CA THR A 123 -7.58 -6.21 -5.67
C THR A 123 -6.32 -6.30 -6.53
N LEU A 124 -6.00 -5.22 -7.26
CA LEU A 124 -4.82 -5.13 -8.11
C LEU A 124 -3.52 -5.13 -7.29
N THR A 125 -3.48 -4.37 -6.20
CA THR A 125 -2.32 -4.33 -5.29
C THR A 125 -2.04 -5.72 -4.74
N GLN A 126 -3.07 -6.40 -4.24
CA GLN A 126 -2.94 -7.77 -3.76
C GLN A 126 -2.46 -8.73 -4.85
N LYS A 127 -3.01 -8.62 -6.06
CA LYS A 127 -2.67 -9.52 -7.16
C LYS A 127 -1.22 -9.36 -7.61
N PHE A 128 -0.78 -8.11 -7.81
CA PHE A 128 0.46 -7.81 -8.52
C PHE A 128 1.61 -7.37 -7.60
N ALA A 129 1.33 -6.65 -6.51
CA ALA A 129 2.36 -6.27 -5.53
C ALA A 129 2.57 -7.36 -4.48
N ASP A 130 1.49 -7.97 -3.97
CA ASP A 130 1.57 -8.97 -2.90
C ASP A 130 1.56 -10.43 -3.41
N ALA A 131 1.57 -10.63 -4.73
CA ALA A 131 1.54 -11.95 -5.38
C ALA A 131 0.39 -12.87 -4.90
N LEU A 132 -0.77 -12.29 -4.57
CA LEU A 132 -1.93 -13.01 -4.05
C LEU A 132 -2.88 -13.42 -5.18
N PRO A 133 -2.99 -14.71 -5.54
CA PRO A 133 -3.84 -15.14 -6.64
C PRO A 133 -5.33 -14.94 -6.34
N PHE A 134 -6.14 -14.70 -7.38
CA PHE A 134 -7.56 -14.36 -7.23
C PHE A 134 -8.37 -15.38 -6.42
N TYR A 135 -8.10 -16.68 -6.54
CA TYR A 135 -8.82 -17.68 -5.74
C TYR A 135 -8.59 -17.50 -4.23
N ARG A 136 -7.39 -17.06 -3.84
CA ARG A 136 -7.06 -16.79 -2.43
C ARG A 136 -7.68 -15.48 -1.97
N GLN A 137 -7.73 -14.47 -2.84
CA GLN A 137 -8.45 -13.22 -2.58
C GLN A 137 -9.95 -13.48 -2.34
N VAL A 138 -10.59 -14.30 -3.20
CA VAL A 138 -11.99 -14.73 -3.00
C VAL A 138 -12.16 -15.40 -1.65
N GLY A 139 -11.28 -16.35 -1.29
CA GLY A 139 -11.36 -17.01 0.02
C GLY A 139 -11.17 -16.06 1.20
N ILE A 140 -10.37 -14.99 1.05
CA ILE A 140 -10.23 -13.93 2.08
C ILE A 140 -11.52 -13.12 2.20
N LEU A 141 -12.10 -12.69 1.07
CA LEU A 141 -13.33 -11.93 1.03
C LEU A 141 -14.52 -12.72 1.60
N GLN A 142 -14.59 -14.02 1.31
CA GLN A 142 -15.60 -14.93 1.84
C GLN A 142 -15.55 -15.01 3.37
N ARG A 143 -14.37 -14.98 3.99
CA ARG A 143 -14.24 -14.92 5.46
C ARG A 143 -14.76 -13.62 6.06
N SER A 144 -14.80 -12.55 5.26
CA SER A 144 -15.44 -11.28 5.62
C SER A 144 -16.93 -11.23 5.22
N GLY A 145 -17.53 -12.35 4.84
CA GLY A 145 -18.95 -12.44 4.45
C GLY A 145 -19.25 -11.93 3.03
N VAL A 146 -18.23 -11.70 2.20
CA VAL A 146 -18.39 -11.17 0.84
C VAL A 146 -18.26 -12.30 -0.16
N ASP A 147 -19.35 -12.61 -0.85
CA ASP A 147 -19.37 -13.63 -1.90
C ASP A 147 -19.21 -12.99 -3.29
N ILE A 148 -18.03 -13.19 -3.89
CA ILE A 148 -17.70 -12.70 -5.23
C ILE A 148 -17.00 -13.83 -5.97
N SER A 149 -17.44 -14.11 -7.19
CA SER A 149 -16.82 -15.15 -8.01
C SER A 149 -15.43 -14.74 -8.51
N ARG A 150 -14.55 -15.72 -8.72
CA ARG A 150 -13.23 -15.51 -9.30
C ARG A 150 -13.30 -14.87 -10.70
N SER A 151 -14.28 -15.27 -11.51
CA SER A 151 -14.45 -14.74 -12.88
C SER A 151 -14.87 -13.28 -12.86
N THR A 152 -15.74 -12.88 -11.92
CA THR A 152 -16.08 -11.47 -11.71
C THR A 152 -14.83 -10.62 -11.44
N LEU A 153 -13.97 -11.07 -10.50
CA LEU A 153 -12.73 -10.35 -10.19
C LEU A 153 -11.80 -10.28 -11.39
N SER A 154 -11.51 -11.41 -12.05
CA SER A 154 -10.58 -11.43 -13.18
C SER A 154 -11.08 -10.58 -14.35
N ASN A 155 -12.37 -10.68 -14.71
CA ASN A 155 -12.93 -9.95 -15.83
C ASN A 155 -12.95 -8.44 -15.56
N THR A 156 -13.26 -8.03 -14.32
CA THR A 156 -13.23 -6.61 -13.97
C THR A 156 -11.80 -6.07 -13.99
N VAL A 157 -10.82 -6.86 -13.52
CA VAL A 157 -9.40 -6.47 -13.59
C VAL A 157 -8.91 -6.31 -15.04
N ILE A 158 -9.35 -7.17 -15.96
CA ILE A 158 -9.03 -7.05 -17.39
C ILE A 158 -9.56 -5.73 -17.95
N GLN A 159 -10.82 -5.38 -17.66
CA GLN A 159 -11.39 -4.09 -18.09
C GLN A 159 -10.59 -2.91 -17.54
N VAL A 160 -10.17 -2.97 -16.27
CA VAL A 160 -9.33 -1.92 -15.69
C VAL A 160 -8.00 -1.83 -16.43
N PHE A 161 -7.35 -2.97 -16.70
CA PHE A 161 -6.09 -3.04 -17.42
C PHE A 161 -6.17 -2.36 -18.79
N GLU A 162 -7.23 -2.65 -19.57
CA GLU A 162 -7.46 -2.02 -20.87
C GLU A 162 -7.53 -0.49 -20.76
N LYS A 163 -8.22 0.04 -19.75
CA LYS A 163 -8.37 1.49 -19.54
C LYS A 163 -7.09 2.16 -19.04
N ILE A 164 -6.26 1.46 -18.26
CA ILE A 164 -4.97 2.00 -17.76
C ILE A 164 -3.79 1.75 -18.69
N SER A 165 -3.94 0.90 -19.71
CA SER A 165 -2.87 0.57 -20.66
C SER A 165 -2.16 1.81 -21.26
N PRO A 166 -2.86 2.89 -21.65
CA PRO A 166 -2.19 4.10 -22.14
C PRO A 166 -1.26 4.76 -21.09
N MET A 167 -1.64 4.69 -19.81
CA MET A 167 -0.81 5.20 -18.72
C MET A 167 0.43 4.32 -18.52
N ILE A 168 0.28 2.99 -18.59
CA ILE A 168 1.38 2.04 -18.50
C ILE A 168 2.38 2.29 -19.64
N GLU A 169 1.90 2.55 -20.85
CA GLU A 169 2.76 2.86 -21.99
C GLU A 169 3.53 4.17 -21.81
N ASN A 170 2.92 5.19 -21.20
CA ASN A 170 3.64 6.42 -20.85
C ASN A 170 4.73 6.15 -19.80
N VAL A 171 4.46 5.34 -18.77
CA VAL A 171 5.45 4.93 -17.77
C VAL A 171 6.59 4.14 -18.42
N ARG A 172 6.28 3.26 -19.38
CA ARG A 172 7.27 2.54 -20.19
C ARG A 172 8.15 3.50 -20.98
N LYS A 173 7.57 4.47 -21.68
CA LYS A 173 8.34 5.50 -22.43
C LYS A 173 9.26 6.29 -21.52
N GLU A 174 8.80 6.66 -20.32
CA GLU A 174 9.64 7.33 -19.32
C GLU A 174 10.81 6.46 -18.84
N LEU A 175 10.58 5.16 -18.60
CA LEU A 175 11.64 4.21 -18.23
C LEU A 175 12.76 4.20 -19.29
N PHE A 176 12.41 4.13 -20.58
CA PHE A 176 13.39 4.08 -21.68
C PHE A 176 14.13 5.41 -21.94
N LYS A 177 13.76 6.51 -21.28
CA LYS A 177 14.56 7.75 -21.30
C LYS A 177 15.78 7.68 -20.37
N SER A 178 15.84 6.69 -19.49
CA SER A 178 16.95 6.58 -18.54
C SER A 178 18.27 6.25 -19.24
N LYS A 179 19.36 6.83 -18.75
CA LYS A 179 20.72 6.58 -19.30
C LYS A 179 21.22 5.16 -19.02
N TYR A 180 20.70 4.51 -17.99
CA TYR A 180 21.12 3.19 -17.57
C TYR A 180 19.93 2.36 -17.13
N LEU A 181 19.77 1.19 -17.74
CA LEU A 181 18.73 0.22 -17.45
C LEU A 181 19.36 -1.07 -16.94
N GLN A 182 18.76 -1.62 -15.89
CA GLN A 182 19.06 -2.96 -15.40
C GLN A 182 18.01 -3.90 -15.97
N ILE A 183 18.44 -4.98 -16.60
CA ILE A 183 17.56 -5.96 -17.22
C ILE A 183 17.97 -7.33 -16.70
N ASP A 184 17.04 -8.04 -16.11
CA ASP A 184 17.23 -9.40 -15.61
C ASP A 184 16.19 -10.35 -16.21
N GLU A 185 16.62 -11.57 -16.50
CA GLU A 185 15.79 -12.62 -17.07
C GLU A 185 15.16 -13.46 -15.96
N THR A 186 13.84 -13.64 -16.01
CA THR A 186 13.12 -14.56 -15.14
C THR A 186 12.48 -15.66 -15.97
N VAL A 187 12.81 -16.91 -15.66
CA VAL A 187 12.23 -18.09 -16.32
C VAL A 187 10.90 -18.45 -15.65
N LEU A 188 9.86 -18.66 -16.46
CA LEU A 188 8.54 -19.09 -16.00
C LEU A 188 7.91 -20.10 -16.97
N GLN A 189 6.79 -20.68 -16.56
CA GLN A 189 5.92 -21.48 -17.43
C GLN A 189 4.60 -20.73 -17.61
N VAL A 190 4.16 -20.56 -18.85
CA VAL A 190 2.89 -19.92 -19.18
C VAL A 190 1.90 -20.99 -19.60
N LEU A 191 0.72 -20.99 -18.98
CA LEU A 191 -0.24 -22.07 -19.14
C LEU A 191 -0.90 -22.08 -20.53
N ASN A 192 -1.02 -20.92 -21.17
CA ASN A 192 -1.69 -20.75 -22.45
C ASN A 192 -0.83 -19.87 -23.37
N GLU A 193 0.17 -20.48 -24.00
CA GLU A 193 0.92 -19.90 -25.11
C GLU A 193 0.49 -20.59 -26.41
N GLU A 194 0.33 -19.81 -27.47
CA GLU A 194 0.14 -20.37 -28.80
C GLU A 194 1.40 -21.15 -29.20
N GLU A 195 1.21 -22.34 -29.77
CA GLU A 195 2.27 -23.21 -30.30
C GLU A 195 3.30 -23.75 -29.29
N LYS A 196 3.11 -23.58 -27.98
CA LYS A 196 3.98 -24.16 -26.94
C LYS A 196 3.22 -24.97 -25.89
N PRO A 197 3.73 -26.14 -25.46
CA PRO A 197 3.14 -26.85 -24.33
C PRO A 197 3.34 -26.04 -23.03
N ASN A 198 2.37 -26.16 -22.11
CA ASN A 198 2.34 -25.47 -20.82
C ASN A 198 3.52 -25.81 -19.87
N THR A 199 4.34 -26.80 -20.20
CA THR A 199 5.56 -27.18 -19.48
C THR A 199 6.82 -26.53 -20.05
N SER A 200 6.72 -25.84 -21.18
CA SER A 200 7.84 -25.16 -21.84
C SER A 200 8.39 -24.03 -20.98
N LYS A 201 9.69 -23.79 -21.12
CA LYS A 201 10.33 -22.59 -20.56
C LYS A 201 9.97 -21.38 -21.40
N SER A 202 9.50 -20.35 -20.73
CA SER A 202 9.28 -19.03 -21.28
C SER A 202 9.94 -17.99 -20.39
N TYR A 203 10.16 -16.80 -20.93
CA TYR A 203 11.03 -15.80 -20.34
C TYR A 203 10.28 -14.49 -20.17
N MET A 204 10.45 -13.87 -19.01
CA MET A 204 10.00 -12.52 -18.72
C MET A 204 11.22 -11.69 -18.35
N TRP A 205 11.29 -10.49 -18.92
CA TRP A 205 12.36 -9.53 -18.67
C TRP A 205 11.90 -8.52 -17.63
N VAL A 206 12.65 -8.40 -16.54
CA VAL A 206 12.42 -7.39 -15.51
C VAL A 206 13.37 -6.23 -15.79
N ILE A 207 12.80 -5.11 -16.21
CA ILE A 207 13.55 -3.90 -16.59
C ILE A 207 13.37 -2.86 -15.48
N ARG A 208 14.47 -2.37 -14.92
CA ARG A 208 14.47 -1.39 -13.82
C ARG A 208 15.40 -0.23 -14.09
N GLU A 209 14.96 0.96 -13.74
CA GLU A 209 15.81 2.16 -13.71
C GLU A 209 16.71 2.21 -12.45
N PHE A 210 17.96 2.64 -12.61
CA PHE A 210 18.93 2.69 -11.51
C PHE A 210 18.92 3.98 -10.68
N ILE A 211 18.61 5.14 -11.28
CA ILE A 211 19.06 6.45 -10.78
C ILE A 211 18.00 7.18 -9.91
N ARG A 212 16.72 6.82 -10.00
CA ARG A 212 15.65 7.56 -9.31
C ARG A 212 15.40 7.10 -7.88
N GLU A 213 15.02 8.04 -7.02
CA GLU A 213 14.48 7.77 -5.67
C GLU A 213 13.22 6.86 -5.73
N LYS A 214 12.45 6.95 -6.81
CA LYS A 214 11.29 6.09 -7.09
C LYS A 214 11.52 5.35 -8.42
N PRO A 215 12.18 4.18 -8.38
CA PRO A 215 12.49 3.43 -9.60
C PRO A 215 11.21 2.86 -10.22
N VAL A 216 11.10 2.95 -11.54
CA VAL A 216 10.10 2.20 -12.31
C VAL A 216 10.64 0.79 -12.54
N VAL A 217 9.77 -0.21 -12.30
CA VAL A 217 10.04 -1.62 -12.62
C VAL A 217 9.00 -2.07 -13.63
N LEU A 218 9.46 -2.49 -14.80
CA LEU A 218 8.63 -3.01 -15.88
C LEU A 218 8.85 -4.51 -15.99
N TYR A 219 7.76 -5.26 -15.90
CA TYR A 219 7.73 -6.69 -16.20
C TYR A 219 7.27 -6.85 -17.64
N HIS A 220 8.19 -7.26 -18.52
CA HIS A 220 7.92 -7.41 -19.94
C HIS A 220 7.97 -8.89 -20.31
N TYR A 221 6.84 -9.40 -20.75
CA TYR A 221 6.73 -10.74 -21.33
C TYR A 221 6.38 -10.56 -22.81
N GLU A 222 7.19 -11.15 -23.69
CA GLU A 222 6.93 -11.20 -25.12
C GLU A 222 6.71 -12.67 -25.49
N PRO A 223 5.51 -13.06 -25.98
CA PRO A 223 5.33 -14.39 -26.56
C PRO A 223 6.29 -14.51 -27.75
N VAL A 224 6.87 -15.68 -27.94
CA VAL A 224 7.85 -15.87 -29.03
C VAL A 224 7.09 -15.82 -30.36
N GLU A 225 7.03 -14.65 -31.00
CA GLU A 225 6.66 -14.53 -32.42
C GLU A 225 7.80 -15.10 -33.27
N ARG A 226 7.44 -15.90 -34.29
CA ARG A 226 8.38 -16.51 -35.23
C ARG A 226 9.27 -15.44 -35.91
N GLN A 227 10.57 -15.69 -35.97
CA GLN A 227 11.39 -15.26 -37.11
C GLN A 227 11.02 -16.09 -38.34
#